data_AF-A0A5N3X0B2-F1
#
_entry.id   AF-A0A5N3X0B2-F1
#
_cell.length_a   1.000
_cell.length_b   1.000
_cell.length_c   1.000
_cell.angle_alpha   90.00
_cell.angle_beta   90.00
_cell.angle_gamma   90.00
#
_symmetry.space_group_name_H-M   'P 1'
#
loop_
_entity.id
_entity.type
_entity.pdbx_description
1 polymer ?
#
loop_
_entity_poly.entity_id
_entity_poly.type
_entity_poly.pdbx_seq_one_letter_code
_entity_poly.pdbx_strand_id
1 'polypeptide(L)' 'MSTALEIPQMRGLLAKRLQFHIVGAFIFAVAERRKKAYADFYRNYDSMKDFEEMRKAGIFQSAK' A
#
# COMPACT_ATOMS: atom_id res chain seq x y z
N MET A 1 -26.10 27.01 -33.74
CA MET A 1 -25.62 27.82 -32.60
C MET A 1 -24.16 27.50 -32.40
N SER A 2 -23.28 28.51 -32.46
CA SER A 2 -21.84 28.28 -32.26
C SER A 2 -21.55 28.22 -30.76
N THR A 3 -21.06 27.08 -30.27
CA THR A 3 -20.66 26.92 -28.86
C THR A 3 -19.26 27.50 -28.67
N ALA A 4 -19.15 28.59 -27.92
CA ALA A 4 -17.85 29.14 -27.54
C ALA A 4 -17.16 28.21 -26.55
N LEU A 5 -15.83 28.03 -26.69
CA LEU A 5 -15.04 27.23 -25.77
C LEU A 5 -14.87 27.94 -24.43
N GLU A 6 -15.05 27.22 -23.34
CA GLU A 6 -14.77 27.73 -22.00
C GLU A 6 -13.27 27.90 -21.76
N ILE A 7 -12.90 28.89 -20.96
CA ILE A 7 -11.49 29.17 -20.64
C ILE A 7 -10.95 28.03 -19.75
N PRO A 8 -9.91 27.29 -20.18
CA PRO A 8 -9.33 26.22 -19.39
C PRO A 8 -8.52 26.76 -18.21
N GLN A 9 -8.13 25.88 -17.29
CA GLN A 9 -7.25 26.25 -16.19
C GLN A 9 -5.90 26.75 -16.70
N MET A 10 -5.56 28.02 -16.44
CA MET A 10 -4.32 28.65 -16.96
C MET A 10 -3.18 28.71 -15.93
N ARG A 11 -3.47 28.48 -14.65
CA ARG A 11 -2.50 28.65 -13.54
C ARG A 11 -2.36 27.37 -12.73
N GLY A 12 -1.21 27.22 -12.06
CA GLY A 12 -0.96 26.09 -11.15
C GLY A 12 -0.81 24.73 -11.84
N LEU A 13 -0.64 24.69 -13.17
CA LEU A 13 -0.56 23.46 -13.95
C LEU A 13 0.59 22.54 -13.50
N LEU A 14 1.77 23.12 -13.23
CA LEU A 14 2.92 22.36 -12.74
C LEU A 14 2.67 21.76 -11.35
N ALA A 15 2.09 22.54 -10.44
CA ALA A 15 1.77 22.08 -9.08
C ALA A 15 0.77 20.92 -9.13
N LYS A 16 -0.29 21.04 -9.94
CA LYS A 16 -1.30 19.99 -10.12
C LYS A 16 -0.67 18.70 -10.70
N ARG A 17 0.22 18.85 -11.69
CA ARG A 17 0.96 17.72 -12.26
C ARG A 17 1.84 17.05 -11.20
N LEU A 18 2.59 17.82 -10.42
CA LEU A 18 3.48 17.29 -9.40
C LEU A 18 2.70 16.53 -8.31
N GLN A 19 1.62 17.12 -7.79
CA GLN A 19 0.77 16.47 -6.78
C GLN A 19 0.22 15.13 -7.28
N PHE A 20 -0.29 15.09 -8.51
CA PHE A 20 -0.79 13.86 -9.11
C PHE A 20 0.28 12.75 -9.15
N HIS A 21 1.49 13.09 -9.59
CA HIS A 21 2.57 12.10 -9.69
C HIS A 21 3.12 11.68 -8.32
N ILE A 22 3.20 12.58 -7.34
CA ILE A 22 3.63 12.23 -5.98
C ILE A 22 2.65 11.24 -5.34
N VAL A 23 1.34 11.51 -5.44
CA VAL A 23 0.32 10.60 -4.91
C VAL A 23 0.37 9.25 -5.62
N GLY A 24 0.49 9.25 -6.96
CA GLY A 24 0.66 8.03 -7.74
C GLY A 24 1.90 7.23 -7.29
N ALA A 25 3.06 7.89 -7.16
CA ALA A 25 4.30 7.26 -6.71
C ALA A 25 4.15 6.64 -5.32
N PHE A 26 3.48 7.32 -4.38
CA PHE A 26 3.21 6.76 -3.05
C PHE A 26 2.34 5.50 -3.11
N ILE A 27 1.26 5.52 -3.91
CA ILE A 27 0.37 4.36 -4.07
C ILE A 27 1.16 3.16 -4.59
N PHE A 28 1.93 3.32 -5.67
CA PHE A 28 2.68 2.21 -6.25
C PHE A 28 3.86 1.75 -5.39
N ALA A 29 4.70 2.68 -4.94
CA ALA A 29 5.93 2.32 -4.23
C ALA A 29 5.69 1.83 -2.80
N VAL A 30 4.63 2.30 -2.15
CA VAL A 30 4.36 2.01 -0.74
C VAL A 30 3.08 1.20 -0.57
N ALA A 31 1.94 1.71 -1.03
CA ALA A 31 0.65 1.09 -0.71
C ALA A 31 0.49 -0.28 -1.38
N GLU A 32 0.73 -0.39 -2.69
CA GLU A 32 0.66 -1.66 -3.42
C GLU A 32 1.70 -2.66 -2.90
N ARG A 33 2.94 -2.21 -2.66
CA ARG A 33 3.99 -3.07 -2.11
C ARG A 33 3.59 -3.65 -0.75
N ARG A 34 3.02 -2.82 0.14
CA ARG A 34 2.57 -3.27 1.47
C ARG A 34 1.42 -4.27 1.37
N LYS A 35 0.41 -3.97 0.54
CA LYS A 35 -0.73 -4.88 0.30
C LYS A 35 -0.24 -6.23 -0.22
N LYS A 36 0.67 -6.22 -1.18
CA LYS A 36 1.28 -7.43 -1.73
C LYS A 36 2.08 -8.20 -0.67
N ALA A 37 2.93 -7.54 0.11
CA ALA A 37 3.73 -8.21 1.14
C ALA A 37 2.86 -8.92 2.19
N TYR A 38 1.76 -8.29 2.61
CA TYR A 38 0.81 -8.91 3.52
C TYR A 38 0.11 -10.11 2.88
N ALA A 39 -0.39 -9.96 1.66
CA ALA A 39 -1.02 -11.06 0.92
C ALA A 39 -0.05 -12.23 0.68
N ASP A 40 1.20 -11.94 0.35
CA ASP A 40 2.25 -12.94 0.13
C ASP A 40 2.61 -13.68 1.43
N PHE A 41 2.68 -12.97 2.57
CA PHE A 41 2.90 -13.59 3.88
C PHE A 41 1.78 -14.58 4.21
N TYR A 42 0.52 -14.14 4.13
CA TYR A 42 -0.63 -14.98 4.48
C TYR A 42 -0.96 -16.05 3.45
N ARG A 43 -0.41 -15.99 2.22
CA ARG A 43 -0.71 -16.97 1.17
C ARG A 43 -0.47 -18.41 1.63
N ASN A 44 0.58 -18.65 2.41
CA ASN A 44 0.98 -19.97 2.89
C ASN A 44 1.23 -19.99 4.41
N TYR A 45 0.72 -19.00 5.14
CA TYR A 45 0.96 -18.88 6.57
C TYR A 45 0.18 -19.95 7.33
N ASP A 46 0.90 -20.77 8.11
CA ASP A 46 0.33 -21.73 9.04
C ASP A 46 0.58 -21.23 10.46
N SER A 47 -0.49 -20.75 11.11
CA SER A 47 -0.42 -20.20 12.44
C SER A 47 -0.06 -21.22 13.51
N MET A 48 -0.43 -22.50 13.32
CA MET A 48 -0.10 -23.54 14.29
C MET A 48 1.38 -23.91 14.21
N LYS A 49 1.93 -23.94 12.98
CA LYS A 49 3.36 -24.13 12.78
C LYS A 49 4.17 -23.01 13.42
N ASP A 50 3.84 -21.75 13.13
CA ASP A 50 4.54 -20.58 13.69
C ASP A 50 4.43 -20.54 15.22
N PHE A 51 3.24 -20.82 15.76
CA PHE A 51 3.03 -20.97 17.19
C PHE A 51 3.92 -22.05 17.80
N GLU A 52 3.99 -23.24 17.20
CA GLU A 52 4.82 -24.33 17.71
C GLU A 52 6.31 -24.02 17.64
N GLU A 53 6.76 -23.30 16.61
CA GLU A 53 8.14 -22.78 16.52
C GLU A 53 8.42 -21.81 17.69
N MET A 54 7.50 -20.87 17.96
CA MET A 54 7.62 -19.93 19.09
C MET A 54 7.55 -20.62 20.46
N ARG A 55 6.67 -21.62 20.61
CA ARG A 55 6.53 -22.42 21.84
C ARG A 55 7.81 -23.20 22.12
N LYS A 56 8.36 -23.90 21.12
CA LYS A 56 9.64 -24.63 21.24
C LYS A 56 10.81 -23.72 21.56
N ALA A 57 10.79 -22.48 21.06
CA ALA A 57 11.76 -21.45 21.42
C ALA A 57 11.58 -20.89 22.85
N GLY A 58 10.56 -21.33 23.59
CA GLY A 58 10.32 -20.94 24.98
C GLY A 58 9.82 -19.51 25.14
N ILE A 59 9.26 -18.91 24.07
CA ILE A 59 8.82 -17.51 24.07
C ILE A 59 7.61 -17.30 24.99
N PHE A 60 6.72 -18.29 25.06
CA PHE A 60 5.49 -18.18 25.82
C PHE A 60 5.66 -18.62 27.28
N GLN A 61 5.05 -17.85 28.19
CA GLN A 61 4.94 -18.23 29.60
C GLN A 61 3.80 -19.21 29.86
N SER A 62 2.70 -19.08 29.11
CA SER A 62 1.47 -19.88 29.25
C SER A 62 1.52 -21.23 28.55
N ALA A 63 2.39 -21.37 27.55
CA ALA A 63 2.55 -22.59 26.76
C ALA A 63 4.04 -22.95 26.72
N LYS A 64 4.43 -23.97 27.47
CA LYS A 64 5.79 -24.52 27.45
C LYS A 64 5.95 -25.56 26.36
#